data_AF-A0A7C4D0G5-F1
#
_entry.id   AF-A0A7C4D0G5-F1
#
_cell.length_a   1.000
_cell.length_b   1.000
_cell.length_c   1.000
_cell.angle_alpha   90.00
_cell.angle_beta   90.00
_cell.angle_gamma   90.00
#
_symmetry.space_group_name_H-M   'P 1'
#
loop_
_entity.id
_entity.type
_entity.pdbx_description
1 polymer ?
#
loop_
_entity_poly.entity_id
_entity_poly.type
_entity_poly.pdbx_seq_one_letter_code
_entity_poly.pdbx_strand_id
1 'polypeptide(L)' 'MQAKIIVKGKVQRVGFRYFTYKLAKKIGLVGYVKNLEDGSV' A
#
# COMPACT_ATOMS: atom_id res chain seq x y z
N MET A 1 -5.55 -11.88 -12.40
CA MET A 1 -4.33 -11.09 -12.67
C MET A 1 -3.84 -10.51 -11.34
N GLN A 2 -2.53 -10.52 -11.06
CA GLN A 2 -1.96 -10.00 -9.81
C GLN A 2 -0.78 -9.09 -10.13
N ALA A 3 -0.65 -7.98 -9.41
CA ALA A 3 0.48 -7.06 -9.52
C ALA A 3 1.20 -6.96 -8.17
N LYS A 4 2.53 -6.92 -8.20
CA LYS A 4 3.38 -6.61 -7.04
C LYS A 4 4.06 -5.27 -7.30
N ILE A 5 3.86 -4.32 -6.40
CA ILE A 5 4.30 -2.93 -6.54
C ILE A 5 5.15 -2.60 -5.30
N ILE A 6 6.22 -1.81 -5.50
CA ILE A 6 7.05 -1.26 -4.42
C ILE A 6 7.03 0.26 -4.57
N VAL A 7 6.64 0.97 -3.52
CA VAL A 7 6.54 2.43 -3.51
C VAL A 7 7.61 3.00 -2.59
N LYS A 8 8.39 3.95 -3.11
CA LYS A 8 9.49 4.61 -2.38
C LYS A 8 9.16 6.09 -2.13
N GLY A 9 9.81 6.69 -1.13
CA GLY A 9 9.64 8.10 -0.74
C GLY A 9 9.01 8.23 0.65
N LYS A 10 8.30 9.34 0.91
CA LYS A 10 7.63 9.57 2.20
C LYS A 10 6.30 8.79 2.26
N VAL A 11 6.40 7.46 2.40
CA VAL A 11 5.24 6.54 2.39
C VAL A 11 4.96 5.90 3.77
N GLN A 12 5.92 5.93 4.69
CA GLN A 12 5.72 5.44 6.06
C GLN A 12 5.32 6.57 7.01
N ARG A 13 4.57 6.22 8.06
CA ARG A 13 4.07 7.16 9.10
C ARG A 13 3.20 8.31 8.58
N VAL A 14 2.69 8.21 7.35
CA VAL A 14 1.79 9.19 6.71
C VAL A 14 0.38 8.65 6.40
N GLY A 15 0.04 7.47 6.93
CA GLY A 15 -1.26 6.85 6.69
C GLY A 15 -1.40 6.14 5.33
N PHE A 16 -0.31 5.93 4.59
CA PHE A 16 -0.33 5.33 3.25
C PHE A 16 -1.07 3.98 3.20
N ARG A 17 -0.77 3.05 4.10
CA ARG A 17 -1.44 1.74 4.17
C ARG A 17 -2.96 1.85 4.33
N TYR A 18 -3.42 2.78 5.17
CA TYR A 18 -4.85 3.02 5.38
C TYR A 18 -5.51 3.59 4.13
N PHE A 19 -4.85 4.53 3.45
CA PHE A 19 -5.32 5.06 2.18
C PHE A 19 -5.43 3.98 1.10
N THR A 20 -4.39 3.14 0.93
CA THR A 20 -4.39 2.02 -0.01
C THR A 20 -5.54 1.04 0.27
N TYR A 21 -5.76 0.69 1.55
CA TYR A 21 -6.86 -0.18 1.96
C TYR A 21 -8.24 0.43 1.64
N LYS A 22 -8.45 1.71 1.97
CA LYS A 22 -9.72 2.41 1.69
C LYS A 22 -9.99 2.47 0.19
N LEU A 23 -8.97 2.75 -0.61
CA LEU A 23 -9.09 2.76 -2.07
C LEU A 23 -9.41 1.37 -2.60
N ALA A 24 -8.66 0.34 -2.19
CA ALA A 24 -8.90 -1.05 -2.61
C ALA A 24 -10.34 -1.49 -2.34
N LYS A 25 -10.88 -1.18 -1.16
CA LYS A 25 -12.29 -1.41 -0.83
C LYS A 25 -13.25 -0.67 -1.76
N LYS A 26 -12.98 0.61 -2.06
CA LYS A 26 -13.82 1.45 -2.94
C LYS A 26 -13.91 0.88 -4.37
N ILE A 27 -12.84 0.27 -4.87
CA ILE A 27 -12.78 -0.27 -6.24
C ILE A 27 -12.91 -1.80 -6.30
N GLY A 28 -13.26 -2.46 -5.20
CA GLY A 28 -13.48 -3.91 -5.16
C GLY A 28 -12.22 -4.77 -5.34
N LEU A 29 -11.03 -4.24 -5.05
CA LEU A 29 -9.78 -5.00 -5.12
C LEU A 29 -9.46 -5.72 -3.81
N VAL A 30 -8.88 -6.91 -3.94
CA VAL A 30 -8.37 -7.74 -2.83
C VAL A 30 -6.85 -7.83 -2.89
N GLY A 31 -6.21 -7.91 -1.73
CA GLY A 31 -4.75 -7.97 -1.62
C GLY A 31 -4.24 -7.52 -0.24
N TYR A 32 -2.95 -7.22 -0.15
CA TYR A 32 -2.31 -6.73 1.06
C TYR A 32 -1.36 -5.56 0.77
N VAL A 33 -1.11 -4.75 1.80
CA VAL A 33 -0.11 -3.69 1.79
C VAL A 33 0.67 -3.76 3.10
N LYS A 34 2.01 -3.64 3.04
CA LYS A 34 2.87 -3.77 4.22
C LYS A 34 4.04 -2.80 4.15
N ASN A 35 4.50 -2.32 5.29
CA ASN A 35 5.76 -1.57 5.32
C ASN A 35 6.93 -2.55 5.20
N LEU A 36 8.00 -2.14 4.53
CA LEU A 36 9.29 -2.83 4.50
C LEU A 36 10.30 -2.10 5.40
N GLU A 37 11.34 -2.83 5.83
CA GLU A 37 12.39 -2.31 6.72
C GLU A 37 13.22 -1.19 6.07
N ASP A 38 13.32 -1.20 4.74
CA ASP A 38 14.06 -0.20 3.95
C ASP A 38 13.32 1.15 3.79
N GLY A 39 12.17 1.32 4.45
CA GLY A 39 11.36 2.53 4.37
C GLY A 39 10.35 2.55 3.21
N SER A 40 10.33 1.53 2.34
CA SER A 40 9.34 1.39 1.27
C SER A 40 8.05 0.70 1.74
N VAL A 41 7.04 0.66 0.87
CA VAL A 41 5.73 -0.01 1.07
C VAL A 41 5.37 -0.82 -0.17
#